data_AF-A0AAD6M795-F1
#
_entry.id   AF-A0AAD6M795-F1
#
_cell.length_a   1.000
_cell.length_b   1.000
_cell.length_c   1.000
_cell.angle_alpha   90.00
_cell.angle_beta   90.00
_cell.angle_gamma   90.00
#
_symmetry.space_group_name_H-M   'P 1'
#
loop_
_entity.id
_entity.type
_entity.pdbx_description
1 polymer ?
#
loop_
_entity_poly.entity_id
_entity_poly.type
_entity_poly.pdbx_seq_one_letter_code
_entity_poly.pdbx_strand_id
1 'polypeptide(L)' 'MRLRRWQINSTVSYVLTSNWNDVLDRNAGALKVDDIVQVYSFRRDRKLWLVLLKVRDADR' A
#
# COMPACT_ATOMS: atom_id res chain seq x y z
N MET A 1 1.39 6.73 6.37
CA MET A 1 0.51 5.55 6.29
C MET A 1 0.13 5.07 7.68
N ARG A 2 -1.13 4.69 7.87
CA ARG A 2 -1.63 4.09 9.12
C ARG A 2 -2.27 2.74 8.82
N LEU A 3 -1.83 1.70 9.51
CA LEU A 3 -2.49 0.39 9.47
C LEU A 3 -3.65 0.41 10.48
N ARG A 4 -4.87 0.19 10.00
CA ARG A 4 -6.07 0.10 10.84
C ARG A 4 -6.66 -1.28 10.75
N ARG A 5 -7.20 -1.75 11.86
CA ARG A 5 -8.04 -2.95 11.88
C ARG A 5 -9.44 -2.55 11.44
N TRP A 6 -9.96 -3.18 10.39
CA TRP A 6 -11.31 -2.97 9.88
C TRP A 6 -12.06 -4.29 9.90
N GLN A 7 -13.21 -4.31 10.59
CA GLN A 7 -14.15 -5.40 10.52
C GLN A 7 -15.03 -5.27 9.26
N ILE A 8 -14.88 -6.21 8.34
CA ILE A 8 -15.65 -6.31 7.09
C ILE A 8 -16.48 -7.59 7.22
N ASN A 9 -17.80 -7.43 7.35
CA ASN A 9 -18.74 -8.52 7.66
C ASN A 9 -18.31 -9.27 8.95
N SER A 10 -18.17 -10.60 8.85
CA SER A 10 -17.69 -11.47 9.94
C SER A 10 -16.16 -11.57 10.03
N THR A 11 -15.41 -10.87 9.16
CA THR A 11 -13.94 -11.00 9.09
C THR A 11 -13.24 -9.72 9.55
N VAL A 12 -12.12 -9.88 10.24
CA VAL A 12 -11.25 -8.78 10.65
C VAL A 12 -10.06 -8.69 9.71
N SER A 13 -9.96 -7.57 9.00
CA SER A 13 -8.87 -7.28 8.07
C SER A 13 -8.01 -6.13 8.58
N TYR A 14 -6.74 -6.09 8.18
CA TYR A 14 -5.88 -4.92 8.39
C TYR A 14 -5.76 -4.15 7.08
N VAL A 15 -6.03 -2.84 7.13
CA VAL A 15 -6.11 -1.96 5.97
C VAL A 15 -5.18 -0.76 6.15
N LEU A 16 -4.52 -0.35 5.07
CA LEU A 16 -3.70 0.85 5.04
C LEU A 16 -4.57 2.05 4.67
N THR A 17 -4.79 2.93 5.64
CA THR A 17 -5.82 3.98 5.60
C THR A 17 -5.18 5.33 5.89
N SER A 18 -4.43 5.89 4.93
CA SER A 18 -4.03 7.32 4.84
C SER A 18 -2.73 7.49 4.06
N ASN A 19 -2.53 8.72 3.54
CA ASN A 19 -1.28 9.22 2.97
C ASN A 19 -0.81 8.43 1.73
N TRP A 20 -1.76 7.92 0.94
CA TRP A 20 -1.44 7.31 -0.35
C TRP A 20 -0.92 8.37 -1.33
N ASN A 21 -1.42 9.61 -1.27
CA ASN A 21 -0.90 10.73 -2.04
C ASN A 21 0.57 11.03 -1.68
N ASP A 22 0.93 11.13 -0.39
CA ASP A 22 2.33 11.32 0.00
C ASP A 22 3.24 10.17 -0.49
N VAL A 23 2.72 8.94 -0.55
CA VAL A 23 3.46 7.80 -1.11
C VAL A 23 3.61 7.96 -2.62
N LEU A 24 2.58 8.41 -3.33
CA LEU A 24 2.65 8.69 -4.75
C LEU A 24 3.69 9.79 -5.05
N ASP A 25 3.64 10.91 -4.32
CA ASP A 25 4.55 12.05 -4.51
C ASP A 25 6.02 11.65 -4.31
N ARG A 26 6.30 10.83 -3.28
CA ARG A 26 7.66 10.31 -3.02
C ARG A 26 8.15 9.34 -4.09
N ASN A 27 7.25 8.78 -4.89
CA ASN A 27 7.53 7.79 -5.91
C ASN A 27 7.07 8.24 -7.29
N ALA A 28 6.94 9.55 -7.56
CA ALA A 28 6.31 10.10 -8.75
C ALA A 28 6.97 9.68 -10.08
N GLY A 29 8.23 9.20 -10.07
CA GLY A 29 8.90 8.62 -11.24
C GLY A 29 8.61 7.14 -11.49
N ALA A 30 8.01 6.44 -10.53
CA ALA A 30 7.77 5.00 -10.56
C ALA A 30 6.29 4.62 -10.49
N LEU A 31 5.48 5.43 -9.83
CA LEU A 31 4.04 5.22 -9.61
C LEU A 31 3.24 6.41 -10.14
N LYS A 32 2.10 6.13 -10.76
CA LYS A 32 1.06 7.09 -11.13
C LYS A 32 -0.31 6.66 -10.57
N VAL A 33 -1.27 7.59 -10.60
CA VAL A 33 -2.67 7.27 -10.29
C VAL A 33 -3.14 6.16 -11.24
N ASP A 34 -3.96 5.26 -10.71
CA ASP A 34 -4.53 4.07 -11.38
C ASP A 34 -3.52 2.94 -11.72
N ASP A 35 -2.25 3.07 -11.34
CA ASP A 35 -1.34 1.91 -11.37
C ASP A 35 -1.84 0.82 -10.42
N ILE A 36 -1.70 -0.44 -10.86
CA ILE A 36 -1.92 -1.58 -9.98
C ILE A 36 -0.61 -1.92 -9.29
N VAL A 37 -0.63 -1.89 -7.96
CA VAL A 37 0.47 -2.32 -7.11
C VAL A 37 0.07 -3.52 -6.26
N GLN A 38 1.03 -4.42 -6.03
CA GLN A 38 0.95 -5.42 -4.98
C GLN A 38 1.67 -4.90 -3.74
N VAL A 39 1.07 -5.15 -2.56
CA VAL A 39 1.65 -4.76 -1.27
C VAL A 39 2.07 -6.01 -0.52
N TYR A 40 3.35 -6.10 -0.20
CA TYR A 40 3.89 -7.15 0.64
C TYR A 40 4.26 -6.59 2.01
N SER A 41 4.03 -7.38 3.04
CA SER A 41 4.50 -7.06 4.40
C SER A 41 5.60 -8.01 4.81
N PHE A 42 6.62 -7.48 5.47
CA PHE A 42 7.71 -8.26 6.03
C PHE A 42 8.19 -7.61 7.33
N ARG A 43 8.95 -8.36 8.13
CA ARG A 43 9.55 -7.84 9.36
C ARG A 43 11.06 -7.77 9.21
N ARG A 44 11.63 -6.61 9.55
CA ARG A 44 13.07 -6.38 9.69
C ARG A 44 13.31 -5.75 11.04
N ASP A 45 14.21 -6.34 11.83
CA ASP A 45 14.50 -5.91 13.20
C ASP A 45 13.25 -5.79 14.07
N ARG A 46 12.34 -6.78 13.95
CA ARG A 46 11.02 -6.86 14.60
C ARG A 46 10.02 -5.76 14.20
N LYS A 47 10.43 -4.76 13.41
CA LYS A 47 9.57 -3.71 12.88
C LYS A 47 8.86 -4.19 11.61
N LEU A 48 7.60 -3.78 11.46
CA LEU A 48 6.83 -4.05 10.25
C LEU A 48 7.29 -3.10 9.13
N TRP A 49 7.59 -3.67 7.98
CA TRP A 49 7.91 -2.97 6.75
C TRP A 49 6.95 -3.39 5.64
N LEU A 50 6.80 -2.52 4.66
CA LEU A 50 5.92 -2.72 3.51
C LEU A 50 6.73 -2.49 2.23
N VAL A 51 6.50 -3.32 1.22
CA VAL A 51 7.02 -3.14 -0.15
C VAL A 51 5.83 -2.96 -1.08
N LEU A 52 5.93 -1.97 -1.97
CA LEU A 52 5.00 -1.79 -3.07
C LEU A 52 5.70 -2.24 -4.35
N LEU A 53 5.09 -3.18 -5.07
CA LEU A 53 5.55 -3.65 -6.37
C LEU A 53 4.53 -3.25 -7.42
N LYS A 54 4.92 -2.39 -8.37
CA LYS A 54 4.05 -2.08 -9.51
C LYS A 54 3.95 -3.32 -10.40
N VAL A 55 2.73 -3.82 -10.57
CA VAL A 55 2.44 -5.00 -11.39
C VAL A 55 1.77 -4.64 -12.71
N ARG A 56 1.16 -3.46 -12.79
CA ARG A 56 0.57 -2.95 -14.03
C ARG A 56 0.58 -1.42 -14.03
N ASP A 57 0.88 -0.85 -15.18
CA ASP A 57 0.65 0.56 -15.42
C ASP A 57 -0.86 0.86 -15.49
N ALA A 58 -1.26 2.06 -15.11
CA ALA A 58 -2.57 2.58 -15.49
C ALA A 58 -2.71 2.53 -17.01
N ASP A 59 -3.84 2.00 -17.48
CA ASP A 59 -4.18 2.04 -18.89
C ASP A 59 -4.24 3.51 -19.33
N ARG A 60 -3.63 3.80 -20.47
CA ARG A 60 -3.41 5.17 -20.94
C ARG A 60 -4.69 5.82 -21.45
#